data_AF-A0A2E7Z5G2-F1
#
_entry.id   AF-A0A2E7Z5G2-F1
#
_cell.length_a   1.000
_cell.length_b   1.000
_cell.length_c   1.000
_cell.angle_alpha   90.00
_cell.angle_beta   90.00
_cell.angle_gamma   90.00
#
_symmetry.space_group_name_H-M   'P 1'
#
loop_
_entity.id
_entity.type
_entity.pdbx_description
1 polymer ?
#
loop_
_entity_poly.entity_id
_entity_poly.type
_entity_poly.pdbx_seq_one_letter_code
_entity_poly.pdbx_strand_id
1 'polypeptide(L)'
;MHKTIQETLKLGWVVIVILAIMTAAEYIVAVVIDDTAILFTLLLIVGLAKAWLIIQYFMHFGQLWEHVSDAWYGMLSDDPEADREED
;
A
#
# COMPACT_ATOMS: atom_id res chain seq x y z
N MET A 1 -19.84 -12.84 -15.52
CA MET A 1 -19.54 -11.41 -15.75
C MET A 1 -18.02 -11.23 -15.73
N HIS A 2 -17.36 -11.31 -16.89
CA HIS A 2 -15.90 -11.18 -17.03
C HIS A 2 -15.55 -9.68 -16.92
N LYS A 3 -15.19 -9.20 -15.73
CA LYS A 3 -14.57 -7.88 -15.60
C LYS A 3 -13.14 -8.00 -16.09
N THR A 4 -12.92 -7.47 -17.29
CA THR A 4 -11.71 -7.64 -18.08
C THR A 4 -10.55 -6.91 -17.43
N ILE A 5 -9.38 -7.55 -17.38
CA ILE A 5 -8.06 -7.04 -16.94
C ILE A 5 -7.76 -5.59 -17.39
N GLN A 6 -8.41 -5.14 -18.47
CA GLN A 6 -8.40 -3.77 -18.99
C GLN A 6 -8.78 -2.68 -17.97
N GLU A 7 -9.74 -2.92 -17.06
CA GLU A 7 -10.15 -1.91 -16.06
C GLU A 7 -9.08 -1.74 -14.99
N THR A 8 -8.48 -2.85 -14.53
CA THR A 8 -7.37 -2.85 -13.58
C THR A 8 -6.10 -2.22 -14.17
N LEU A 9 -5.81 -2.49 -15.45
CA LEU A 9 -4.70 -1.87 -16.18
C LEU A 9 -4.88 -0.35 -16.31
N LYS A 10 -6.09 0.11 -16.59
CA LYS A 10 -6.42 1.55 -16.66
C LYS A 10 -6.24 2.23 -15.30
N LEU A 11 -6.65 1.57 -14.22
CA LEU A 11 -6.49 2.08 -12.86
C LEU A 11 -5.00 2.26 -12.51
N GLY A 12 -4.16 1.26 -12.79
CA GLY A 12 -2.71 1.35 -12.56
C GLY A 12 -2.05 2.51 -13.32
N TRP A 13 -2.44 2.73 -14.58
CA TRP A 13 -1.96 3.86 -15.38
C TRP A 13 -2.36 5.22 -14.81
N VAL A 14 -3.61 5.36 -14.35
CA VAL A 14 -4.09 6.59 -13.70
C VAL A 14 -3.29 6.88 -12.43
N VAL A 15 -3.05 5.87 -11.60
CA VAL A 15 -2.28 6.03 -10.35
C VAL A 15 -0.81 6.38 -10.65
N ILE A 16 -0.19 5.79 -11.68
CA ILE A 16 1.16 6.21 -12.14
C ILE A 16 1.18 7.68 -12.52
N VAL A 17 0.20 8.16 -13.29
CA VAL A 17 0.12 9.57 -13.70
C VAL A 17 -0.01 10.48 -12.47
N ILE A 18 -0.85 10.10 -11.50
CA ILE A 18 -1.00 10.85 -10.24
C ILE A 18 0.33 10.90 -9.48
N LEU A 19 1.02 9.77 -9.33
CA LEU A 19 2.31 9.69 -8.65
C LEU A 19 3.39 10.53 -9.36
N ALA A 20 3.38 10.54 -10.69
CA ALA A 20 4.27 11.37 -11.50
C ALA A 20 4.01 12.87 -11.26
N ILE A 21 2.74 13.29 -11.26
CA ILE A 21 2.36 14.69 -10.98
C ILE A 21 2.77 15.09 -9.55
N MET A 22 2.52 14.23 -8.55
CA MET A 22 2.98 14.49 -7.18
C MET A 22 4.50 14.63 -7.10
N THR A 23 5.26 13.88 -7.90
CA THR A 23 6.72 13.96 -7.93
C THR A 23 7.21 15.25 -8.59
N ALA A 24 6.55 15.69 -9.66
CA ALA A 24 6.84 16.99 -10.26
C ALA A 24 6.55 18.15 -9.28
N ALA A 25 5.41 18.09 -8.58
CA ALA A 25 5.07 19.08 -7.56
C ALA A 25 6.08 19.11 -6.42
N GLU A 26 6.52 17.94 -5.96
CA GLU A 26 7.54 17.80 -4.91
C GLU A 26 8.87 18.44 -5.32
N TYR A 27 9.30 18.23 -6.57
CA TYR A 27 10.49 18.87 -7.11
C TYR A 27 10.36 20.39 -7.13
N ILE A 28 9.21 20.93 -7.55
CA ILE A 28 8.97 22.38 -7.55
C ILE A 28 9.04 22.94 -6.13
N VAL A 29 8.38 22.28 -5.17
CA VAL A 29 8.42 22.68 -3.75
C VAL A 29 9.86 22.67 -3.22
N ALA A 30 10.64 21.64 -3.57
CA ALA A 30 12.05 21.52 -3.18
C ALA A 30 12.96 22.59 -3.77
N VAL A 31 12.61 23.15 -4.93
CA VAL A 31 13.39 24.22 -5.57
C VAL A 31 12.95 25.61 -5.12
N VAL A 32 11.69 25.78 -4.68
CA VAL A 32 11.12 27.10 -4.34
C VAL A 32 11.20 27.41 -2.85
N ILE A 33 11.20 26.40 -1.97
CA ILE A 33 11.20 26.62 -0.52
C ILE A 33 12.61 26.50 0.05
N ASP A 34 13.14 27.61 0.55
CA ASP A 34 14.45 27.68 1.22
C ASP A 34 14.39 27.29 2.72
N ASP A 35 13.19 27.29 3.32
CA ASP A 35 13.02 26.91 4.72
C ASP A 35 13.12 25.39 4.89
N THR A 36 14.22 24.93 5.48
CA THR A 36 14.52 23.51 5.69
C THR A 36 13.45 22.78 6.51
N ALA A 37 12.83 23.42 7.51
CA ALA A 37 11.86 22.76 8.38
C ALA A 37 10.51 22.57 7.69
N ILE A 38 10.07 23.60 6.96
CA ILE A 38 8.84 23.55 6.15
C ILE A 38 9.03 22.58 4.98
N LEU A 39 10.17 22.65 4.30
CA LEU A 39 10.53 21.75 3.22
C LEU A 39 10.51 20.29 3.69
N PHE A 40 11.21 19.97 4.77
CA PHE A 40 11.24 18.61 5.31
C PHE A 40 9.84 18.08 5.63
N THR A 41 9.01 18.91 6.27
CA THR A 41 7.64 18.53 6.65
C THR A 41 6.76 18.25 5.43
N LEU A 42 6.83 19.11 4.40
CA LEU A 42 6.06 18.93 3.17
C LEU A 42 6.50 17.67 2.40
N LEU A 43 7.81 17.45 2.26
CA LEU A 43 8.35 16.24 1.60
C LEU A 43 7.97 14.98 2.37
N LEU A 44 8.04 15.01 3.70
CA LEU A 44 7.64 13.88 4.55
C LEU A 44 6.17 13.51 4.34
N ILE A 45 5.27 14.50 4.38
CA ILE A 45 3.83 14.29 4.17
C ILE A 45 3.56 13.72 2.78
N VAL A 46 4.20 14.29 1.74
CA VAL A 46 4.05 13.83 0.36
C VAL A 46 4.58 12.40 0.18
N GLY A 47 5.72 12.08 0.80
CA GLY A 47 6.30 10.74 0.80
C GLY A 47 5.38 9.71 1.46
N LEU A 48 4.80 10.03 2.61
CA LEU A 48 3.83 9.16 3.30
C LEU A 48 2.55 8.98 2.47
N ALA A 49 2.04 10.04 1.85
CA ALA A 49 0.88 9.97 0.97
C ALA A 49 1.14 9.07 -0.25
N LYS A 50 2.34 9.16 -0.87
CA LYS A 50 2.73 8.26 -1.97
C LYS A 50 2.85 6.82 -1.51
N ALA A 51 3.50 6.57 -0.38
CA ALA A 51 3.65 5.22 0.17
C ALA A 51 2.27 4.59 0.41
N TRP A 52 1.33 5.33 1.00
CA TRP A 52 -0.06 4.91 1.18
C TRP A 52 -0.75 4.57 -0.15
N LEU A 53 -0.62 5.46 -1.14
CA LEU A 53 -1.19 5.27 -2.48
C LEU A 53 -0.63 4.00 -3.15
N ILE A 54 0.68 3.77 -3.06
CA ILE A 54 1.35 2.60 -3.63
C ILE A 54 0.88 1.32 -2.92
N ILE A 55 0.78 1.32 -1.60
CA ILE A 55 0.29 0.17 -0.83
C ILE A 55 -1.15 -0.18 -1.23
N GLN A 56 -2.01 0.82 -1.42
CA GLN A 56 -3.43 0.60 -1.73
C GLN A 56 -3.68 0.13 -3.17
N TYR A 57 -2.93 0.67 -4.14
CA TYR A 57 -3.22 0.48 -5.56
C TYR A 57 -2.23 -0.42 -6.30
N PHE A 58 -0.97 -0.47 -5.87
CA PHE A 58 0.08 -1.26 -6.54
C PHE A 58 0.38 -2.56 -5.81
N MET A 59 0.41 -2.54 -4.48
CA MET A 59 0.50 -3.78 -3.73
C MET A 59 -0.91 -4.34 -3.58
N HIS A 60 -1.15 -5.58 -4.02
CA HIS A 60 -2.40 -6.31 -3.71
C HIS A 60 -2.50 -6.68 -2.22
N PHE A 61 -2.03 -5.79 -1.33
CA PHE A 61 -1.99 -6.00 0.10
C PHE A 61 -3.39 -6.16 0.70
N GLY A 62 -4.40 -5.53 0.08
CA GLY A 62 -5.81 -5.76 0.42
C GLY A 62 -6.30 -7.19 0.16
N GLN A 63 -5.70 -7.94 -0.76
CA GLN A 63 -6.06 -9.35 -1.02
C GLN A 63 -5.27 -10.32 -0.14
N LEU A 64 -4.03 -9.96 0.24
CA LEU A 64 -3.20 -10.74 1.15
C LEU A 64 -3.64 -10.58 2.62
N TRP A 65 -4.15 -9.42 3.02
CA TRP A 65 -4.59 -9.18 4.41
C TRP A 65 -5.73 -10.11 4.86
N GLU A 66 -6.61 -10.50 3.93
CA GLU A 66 -7.70 -11.44 4.17
C GLU A 66 -7.18 -12.81 4.66
N HIS A 67 -6.03 -13.26 4.14
CA HIS A 67 -5.45 -14.56 4.49
C HIS A 67 -4.33 -14.48 5.53
N VAL A 68 -3.73 -13.29 5.74
CA VAL A 68 -2.72 -13.06 6.78
C VAL A 68 -3.30 -13.24 8.18
N SER A 69 -4.57 -12.86 8.38
CA SER A 69 -5.35 -13.14 9.60
C SER A 69 -5.35 -14.64 9.93
N ASP A 70 -5.73 -15.47 8.95
CA ASP A 70 -5.93 -16.90 9.13
C ASP A 70 -4.60 -17.64 9.33
N ALA A 71 -3.53 -17.21 8.63
CA ALA A 71 -2.19 -17.75 8.82
C ALA A 71 -1.62 -17.45 10.22
N TRP A 72 -1.88 -16.25 10.75
CA TRP A 72 -1.46 -15.89 12.10
C TRP A 72 -2.24 -16.64 13.18
N TYR A 73 -3.54 -16.83 12.97
CA TYR A 73 -4.39 -17.58 13.89
C TYR A 73 -4.00 -19.06 13.93
N GLY A 74 -3.74 -19.68 12.78
CA GLY A 74 -3.28 -21.07 12.69
C GLY A 74 -1.94 -21.31 13.39
N MET A 75 -0.98 -20.37 13.26
CA MET A 75 0.29 -20.46 13.99
C MET A 75 0.13 -20.32 15.50
N LEU A 76 -0.85 -19.55 15.97
CA LEU A 76 -1.11 -19.34 17.40
C LEU A 76 -1.96 -20.46 18.02
N SER A 77 -2.78 -21.13 17.20
CA SER A 77 -3.72 -22.18 17.60
C SER A 77 -3.26 -23.59 17.27
N ASP A 78 -2.00 -23.79 16.86
CA ASP A 78 -1.35 -25.10 16.84
C ASP A 78 -1.24 -25.61 18.29
N ASP A 79 -2.40 -26.03 18.81
CA ASP A 79 -2.57 -26.71 20.08
C ASP A 79 -2.34 -28.20 19.81
N PRO A 80 -1.19 -28.78 20.23
CA PRO A 80 -0.86 -30.18 20.00
C PRO A 80 -1.74 -31.17 20.79
N GLU A 81 -2.82 -30.69 21.43
CA GLU A 81 -3.77 -31.50 22.20
C GLU A 81 -5.09 -31.77 21.47
N ALA A 82 -5.39 -31.08 20.36
CA ALA A 82 -6.67 -31.23 19.64
C ALA A 82 -6.84 -32.60 18.93
N ASP A 83 -5.75 -33.34 18.76
CA ASP A 83 -5.72 -34.62 18.04
C ASP A 83 -5.88 -35.84 18.97
N ARG A 84 -6.07 -35.62 20.28
CA ARG A 84 -5.95 -36.66 21.31
C ARG A 84 -7.29 -37.22 21.85
N GLU A 85 -8.44 -36.78 21.33
CA GLU A 85 -9.76 -37.21 21.83
C GLU A 85 -10.54 -38.17 20.91
N GLU A 86 -9.90 -38.72 19.87
CA GLU A 86 -10.46 -39.80 19.04
C GLU A 86 -9.68 -41.12 19.19
N ASP A 87 -9.65 -41.70 20.40
CA ASP A 87 -9.24 -43.10 20.65
C ASP A 87 -10.26 -43.84 21.54
#